data_AF-A0A914N8N5-F1
#
_entry.id   AF-A0A914N8N5-F1
#
_cell.length_a   1.000
_cell.length_b   1.000
_cell.length_c   1.000
_cell.angle_alpha   90.00
_cell.angle_beta   90.00
_cell.angle_gamma   90.00
#
_symmetry.space_group_name_H-M   'P 1'
#
loop_
_entity.id
_entity.type
_entity.pdbx_description
1 polymer ?
#
loop_
_entity_poly.entity_id
_entity_poly.type
_entity_poly.pdbx_seq_one_letter_code
_entity_poly.pdbx_strand_id
1 'polypeptide(L)'
;MGVVRGTSTRQKKEVIRDTWIRGKGWIRTERSGGFPFTVGQPFQLEFRAAPRNTIHIYVNSRSFASFTRYDLSKISQLEIRGAVKISSVFLCK
;
A
#
# COMPACT_ATOMS: atom_id res chain seq x y z
N MET A 1 2.03 13.84 -2.08
CA MET A 1 2.59 12.48 -2.23
C MET A 1 2.14 11.68 -1.02
N GLY A 2 1.13 10.82 -1.16
CA GLY A 2 0.74 9.96 -0.03
C GLY A 2 1.33 8.58 -0.28
N VAL A 3 2.01 8.03 0.71
CA VAL A 3 2.91 6.88 0.56
C VAL A 3 2.17 5.66 1.11
N VAL A 4 2.30 4.50 0.46
CA VAL A 4 1.93 3.23 1.11
C VAL A 4 3.25 2.55 1.45
N ARG A 5 3.57 2.50 2.75
CA ARG A 5 4.85 2.00 3.26
C ARG A 5 4.69 0.63 3.90
N GLY A 6 4.98 -0.43 3.15
CA GLY A 6 5.20 -1.76 3.75
C GLY A 6 6.50 -1.76 4.57
N THR A 7 6.44 -1.46 5.86
CA THR A 7 7.63 -1.54 6.73
C THR A 7 7.59 -2.81 7.57
N SER A 8 8.53 -3.73 7.32
CA SER A 8 8.84 -4.80 8.27
C SER A 8 9.92 -4.30 9.23
N THR A 9 9.55 -3.90 10.45
CA THR A 9 10.54 -3.60 11.51
C THR A 9 10.92 -4.89 12.23
N ARG A 10 12.15 -4.96 12.76
CA ARG A 10 12.79 -6.15 13.36
C ARG A 10 12.02 -6.83 14.52
N GLN A 11 10.90 -6.27 15.01
CA GLN A 11 10.15 -6.84 16.13
C GLN A 11 8.70 -7.20 15.83
N LYS A 12 8.13 -6.77 14.68
CA LYS A 12 6.74 -7.11 14.33
C LYS A 12 6.52 -7.06 12.81
N LYS A 13 6.08 -8.19 12.24
CA LYS A 13 5.66 -8.26 10.83
C LYS A 13 4.27 -7.64 10.72
N GLU A 14 4.18 -6.43 10.20
CA GLU A 14 2.92 -5.74 9.94
C GLU A 14 3.01 -4.89 8.67
N VAL A 15 1.86 -4.63 8.04
CA VAL A 15 1.75 -3.67 6.94
C VAL A 15 1.22 -2.36 7.48
N ILE A 16 1.99 -1.28 7.26
CA ILE A 16 1.60 0.08 7.63
C ILE A 16 1.11 0.82 6.38
N ARG A 17 0.01 1.55 6.52
CA ARG A 17 -0.51 2.44 5.47
C ARG A 17 -0.62 3.84 6.04
N ASP A 18 0.10 4.78 5.45
CA ASP A 18 0.21 6.13 5.99
C ASP A 18 -0.11 7.22 4.96
N THR A 19 -0.27 8.45 5.44
CA THR A 19 -0.38 9.61 4.56
C THR A 19 0.53 10.71 5.05
N TRP A 20 1.41 11.13 4.14
CA TRP A 20 2.22 12.32 4.31
C TRP A 20 1.69 13.44 3.43
N ILE A 21 1.62 14.64 3.98
CA ILE A 21 1.26 15.85 3.24
C ILE A 21 2.37 16.88 3.42
N ARG A 22 2.82 17.46 2.30
CA ARG A 22 3.82 18.52 2.30
C ARG A 22 3.35 19.68 3.18
N GLY A 23 4.18 20.09 4.12
CA GLY A 23 3.86 21.15 5.09
C GLY A 23 3.02 20.70 6.30
N LYS A 24 2.44 19.49 6.31
CA LYS A 24 1.71 18.94 7.47
C LYS A 24 2.38 17.73 8.11
N GLY A 25 3.27 17.05 7.39
CA GLY A 25 3.91 15.82 7.90
C GLY A 25 2.99 14.60 7.79
N TRP A 26 3.20 13.63 8.68
CA TRP A 26 2.39 12.40 8.78
C TRP A 26 1.06 12.70 9.46
N ILE A 27 -0.05 12.39 8.80
CA ILE A 27 -1.39 12.75 9.28
C ILE A 27 -2.34 11.57 9.52
N ARG A 28 -1.98 10.37 9.03
CA ARG A 28 -2.78 9.15 9.19
C ARG A 28 -1.86 7.95 9.12
N THR A 29 -2.07 6.99 10.01
CA THR A 29 -1.33 5.72 10.07
C THR A 29 -2.28 4.60 10.44
N GLU A 30 -2.35 3.57 9.60
CA GLU A 30 -3.15 2.36 9.82
C GLU A 30 -2.25 1.14 9.84
N ARG A 31 -2.48 0.24 10.81
CA ARG A 31 -1.67 -0.98 11.02
C ARG A 31 -2.51 -2.27 11.03
N SER A 32 -3.79 -2.19 10.68
CA SER A 32 -4.69 -3.35 10.69
C SER A 32 -4.30 -4.39 9.63
N GLY A 33 -4.68 -5.65 9.85
CA GLY A 33 -4.53 -6.75 8.88
C GLY A 33 -3.27 -7.59 9.02
N GLY A 34 -2.26 -7.17 9.80
CA GLY A 34 -1.05 -7.97 10.00
C GLY A 34 -0.12 -7.99 8.77
N PHE A 35 0.46 -9.16 8.46
CA PHE A 35 1.43 -9.32 7.37
C PHE A 35 1.10 -10.54 6.49
N PRO A 36 0.50 -10.32 5.31
CA PRO A 36 -0.05 -11.38 4.47
C PRO A 36 0.98 -11.99 3.50
N PHE A 37 2.28 -11.81 3.75
CA PHE A 37 3.35 -12.27 2.84
C PHE A 37 4.18 -13.39 3.47
N THR A 38 4.57 -14.34 2.64
CA THR A 38 5.52 -15.40 3.01
C THR A 38 6.88 -15.08 2.40
N VAL A 39 7.92 -15.08 3.23
CA VAL A 39 9.29 -14.77 2.78
C VAL A 39 9.75 -15.80 1.74
N GLY A 40 10.32 -15.32 0.64
CA GLY A 40 10.82 -16.16 -0.46
C GLY A 40 9.75 -16.62 -1.45
N GLN A 41 8.47 -16.37 -1.20
CA GLN A 41 7.39 -16.70 -2.11
C GLN A 41 7.00 -15.50 -2.98
N PRO A 42 6.75 -15.69 -4.30
CA PRO A 42 6.12 -14.67 -5.12
C PRO A 42 4.76 -14.26 -4.56
N PHE A 43 4.37 -13.02 -4.80
CA PHE A 43 3.04 -12.52 -4.45
C PHE A 43 2.49 -11.63 -5.55
N GLN A 44 1.16 -11.60 -5.65
CA GLN A 44 0.42 -10.63 -6.44
C GLN A 44 -0.14 -9.56 -5.51
N LEU A 45 0.17 -8.30 -5.78
CA LEU A 45 -0.34 -7.15 -5.02
C LEU A 45 -1.16 -6.27 -5.96
N GLU A 46 -2.40 -6.02 -5.59
CA GLU A 46 -3.31 -5.19 -6.39
C GLU A 46 -3.80 -4.01 -5.57
N PHE A 47 -3.73 -2.82 -6.17
CA PHE A 47 -4.32 -1.60 -5.65
C PHE A 47 -5.48 -1.23 -6.57
N ARG A 48 -6.72 -1.36 -6.07
CA ARG A 48 -7.93 -1.07 -6.82
C ARG A 48 -8.54 0.23 -6.30
N ALA A 49 -8.55 1.27 -7.14
CA ALA A 49 -9.24 2.50 -6.82
C ALA A 49 -10.75 2.25 -6.74
N ALA A 50 -11.40 2.86 -5.76
CA ALA A 50 -12.82 2.72 -5.49
C ALA A 50 -13.44 4.09 -5.18
N PRO A 51 -14.79 4.22 -5.22
CA PRO A 51 -15.47 5.44 -4.82
C PRO A 51 -15.05 5.95 -3.44
N ARG A 52 -15.30 7.23 -3.17
CA ARG A 52 -14.95 7.90 -1.89
C ARG A 52 -13.45 7.90 -1.58
N ASN A 53 -12.62 8.10 -2.60
CA ASN A 53 -11.16 8.19 -2.48
C ASN A 53 -10.51 6.99 -1.75
N THR A 54 -11.08 5.80 -1.92
CA THR A 54 -10.62 4.58 -1.23
C THR A 54 -9.85 3.67 -2.17
N ILE A 55 -8.78 3.06 -1.67
CA ILE A 55 -8.00 2.04 -2.35
C ILE A 55 -8.26 0.73 -1.65
N HIS A 56 -8.80 -0.27 -2.35
CA HIS A 56 -8.83 -1.64 -1.87
C HIS A 56 -7.52 -2.34 -2.25
N ILE A 57 -6.95 -3.05 -1.29
CA ILE A 57 -5.66 -3.72 -1.41
C ILE A 57 -5.93 -5.22 -1.34
N TYR A 58 -5.46 -5.94 -2.35
CA TYR A 58 -5.53 -7.39 -2.42
C TYR A 58 -4.14 -7.99 -2.44
N VAL A 59 -3.97 -9.11 -1.74
CA VAL A 59 -2.74 -9.91 -1.75
C VAL A 59 -3.13 -11.32 -2.20
N ASN A 60 -2.52 -11.78 -3.29
CA ASN A 60 -2.85 -13.06 -3.93
C ASN A 60 -4.36 -13.21 -4.19
N SER A 61 -4.96 -12.18 -4.80
CA SER A 61 -6.41 -12.08 -5.11
C SER A 61 -7.36 -12.08 -3.90
N ARG A 62 -6.84 -12.09 -2.66
CA ARG A 62 -7.66 -12.02 -1.44
C ARG A 62 -7.70 -10.60 -0.89
N SER A 63 -8.88 -10.14 -0.49
CA SER A 63 -9.05 -8.83 0.14
C SER A 63 -8.20 -8.77 1.41
N PHE A 64 -7.29 -7.81 1.46
CA PHE A 64 -6.39 -7.64 2.58
C PHE A 64 -6.78 -6.43 3.43
N ALA A 65 -6.88 -5.27 2.80
CA ALA A 65 -7.19 -4.05 3.52
C ALA A 65 -7.74 -2.95 2.59
N SER A 66 -8.28 -1.88 3.19
CA SER A 66 -8.67 -0.67 2.46
C SER A 66 -7.94 0.55 3.02
N PHE A 67 -7.68 1.55 2.19
CA PHE A 67 -7.04 2.80 2.61
C PHE A 67 -7.68 4.01 1.94
N THR A 68 -8.20 4.94 2.74
CA THR A 68 -8.86 6.15 2.23
C THR A 68 -7.89 7.32 2.20
N ARG A 69 -7.82 7.98 1.06
CA ARG A 69 -7.02 9.18 0.83
C ARG A 69 -7.89 10.42 0.80
N TYR A 70 -7.25 11.58 0.91
CA TYR A 70 -7.93 12.86 0.74
C TYR A 70 -8.45 13.04 -0.69
N ASP A 71 -7.62 12.71 -1.68
CA ASP A 71 -7.94 12.83 -3.11
C ASP A 71 -7.14 11.78 -3.89
N LEU A 72 -7.85 10.83 -4.51
CA LEU A 72 -7.23 9.81 -5.37
C LEU A 72 -6.88 10.35 -6.75
N SER A 73 -7.62 11.32 -7.27
CA SER A 73 -7.43 11.86 -8.62
C SER A 73 -6.09 12.56 -8.79
N LYS A 74 -5.50 13.02 -7.68
CA LYS A 74 -4.19 13.70 -7.64
C LYS A 74 -2.99 12.76 -7.60
N ILE A 75 -3.18 11.45 -7.73
CA ILE A 75 -2.05 10.51 -7.83
C ILE A 75 -1.52 10.54 -9.27
N SER A 76 -0.25 10.94 -9.41
CA SER A 76 0.45 10.98 -10.70
C SER A 76 1.63 10.02 -10.78
N GLN A 77 2.04 9.42 -9.65
CA GLN A 77 3.24 8.61 -9.57
C GLN A 77 3.04 7.43 -8.61
N LEU A 78 3.51 6.25 -9.03
CA LEU A 78 3.68 5.08 -8.19
C LEU A 78 5.18 4.83 -8.00
N GLU A 79 5.57 4.60 -6.75
CA GLU A 79 6.95 4.30 -6.39
C GLU A 79 6.99 3.02 -5.57
N ILE A 80 7.83 2.07 -5.99
CA ILE A 80 8.06 0.80 -5.30
C ILE A 80 9.50 0.79 -4.81
N ARG A 81 9.68 0.67 -3.50
CA ARG A 81 11.00 0.65 -2.83
C ARG A 81 11.06 -0.48 -1.80
N GLY A 82 12.29 -0.81 -1.40
CA GLY A 82 12.58 -1.81 -0.37
C GLY A 82 13.08 -3.13 -0.95
N ALA A 83 13.15 -4.16 -0.11
CA ALA A 83 13.64 -5.48 -0.48
C ALA A 83 12.54 -6.27 -1.21
N VAL A 84 12.37 -6.00 -2.50
CA VAL A 84 11.41 -6.68 -3.38
C VAL A 84 12.03 -6.94 -4.75
N LYS A 85 11.78 -8.13 -5.32
CA LYS A 85 12.08 -8.43 -6.72
C LYS A 85 10.80 -8.25 -7.53
N ILE A 86 10.81 -7.31 -8.47
CA ILE A 86 9.65 -7.02 -9.31
C ILE A 86 9.71 -7.94 -10.54
N SER A 87 8.62 -8.69 -10.77
CA SER A 87 8.49 -9.51 -11.99
C SER A 87 7.73 -8.78 -13.09
N SER A 88 6.68 -8.05 -12.72
CA SER A 88 5.87 -7.26 -13.64
C SER A 88 5.09 -6.17 -12.88
N VAL A 89 4.68 -5.13 -13.61
CA VAL A 89 3.81 -4.06 -13.11
C VAL A 89 2.80 -3.74 -14.20
N PHE A 90 1.52 -3.70 -13.84
CA PHE A 90 0.42 -3.35 -14.75
C PHE A 90 -0.39 -2.19 -14.17
N LEU A 91 -0.71 -1.22 -15.02
CA LEU A 91 -1.64 -0.14 -14.69
C LEU A 91 -2.91 -0.37 -15.48
N CYS A 92 -3.98 -0.74 -14.78
CA CYS A 92 -5.30 -0.92 -15.38
C CYS A 92 -5.98 0.45 -15.54
N LYS A 93 -6.72 0.61 -16.64
CA LYS A 93 -7.59 1.77 -16.87
C LYS A 93 -8.95 1.55 -16.25
#